data_AF-A0AAV0BF82-F1
#
_entry.id   AF-A0AAV0BF82-F1
#
_cell.length_a   1.000
_cell.length_b   1.000
_cell.length_c   1.000
_cell.angle_alpha   90.00
_cell.angle_beta   90.00
_cell.angle_gamma   90.00
#
_symmetry.space_group_name_H-M   'P 1'
#
loop_
_entity.id
_entity.type
_entity.pdbx_description
1 polymer ?
#
loop_
_entity_poly.entity_id
_entity_poly.type
_entity_poly.pdbx_seq_one_letter_code
_entity_poly.pdbx_strand_id
1 'polypeptide(L)'
;MSLTPSSGTLYLDPPHCSQEKKLPIELVEVGDHLKIVPGDKIPADGTIIKGESSVDESMVTGEALPILKQKGDQVVGGTVNGVGTFDMVVTRSGSDTALS
;
A
#
# COMPACT_ATOMS: atom_id res chain seq x y z
N MET A 1 -21.48 -1.40 6.96
CA MET A 1 -20.48 -0.57 7.69
C MET A 1 -19.26 -0.48 6.80
N SER A 2 -19.05 0.66 6.15
CA SER A 2 -18.01 0.84 5.12
C SER A 2 -16.68 1.09 5.81
N LEU A 3 -15.84 0.06 5.90
CA LEU A 3 -14.46 0.16 6.39
C LEU A 3 -13.50 0.06 5.20
N THR A 4 -13.64 0.98 4.25
CA THR A 4 -12.56 1.28 3.30
C THR A 4 -11.74 2.41 3.91
N PRO A 5 -10.49 2.18 4.36
CA PRO A 5 -9.65 3.29 4.76
C PRO A 5 -9.46 4.19 3.54
N SER A 6 -9.85 5.45 3.68
CA SER A 6 -10.04 6.37 2.56
C SER A 6 -8.80 7.22 2.29
N SER A 7 -7.69 7.03 3.03
CA SER A 7 -6.51 7.90 2.92
C SER A 7 -5.19 7.15 3.02
N GLY A 8 -4.30 7.36 2.04
CA GLY A 8 -2.88 6.96 2.11
C GLY A 8 -1.99 8.16 2.44
N THR A 9 -0.79 7.92 2.97
CA THR A 9 0.21 8.97 3.22
C THR A 9 1.20 8.98 2.07
N LEU A 10 1.17 10.02 1.23
CA LEU A 10 2.08 10.20 0.10
C LEU A 10 3.28 11.07 0.49
N TYR A 11 4.46 10.65 0.09
CA TYR A 11 5.66 11.50 0.08
C TYR A 11 5.65 12.41 -1.15
N LEU A 12 5.56 13.72 -0.94
CA LEU A 12 5.53 14.73 -2.01
C LEU A 12 6.91 15.10 -2.55
N ASP A 13 7.99 14.77 -1.84
CA ASP A 13 9.36 15.14 -2.21
C ASP A 13 10.37 13.98 -2.03
N PRO A 14 10.33 12.93 -2.86
CA PRO A 14 11.38 11.93 -2.91
C PRO A 14 12.66 12.52 -3.57
N PRO A 15 13.88 12.27 -3.06
CA PRO A 15 14.24 11.36 -1.97
C PRO A 15 14.31 12.03 -0.58
N HIS A 16 14.06 13.34 -0.46
CA HIS A 16 14.23 14.08 0.79
C HIS A 16 13.12 13.82 1.82
N CYS A 17 12.01 13.19 1.40
CA CYS A 17 10.85 12.75 2.21
C CYS A 17 10.44 13.76 3.30
N SER A 18 10.55 15.06 3.03
CA SER A 18 10.31 16.11 4.04
C SER A 18 8.83 16.54 4.12
N GLN A 19 8.05 16.22 3.09
CA GLN A 19 6.63 16.51 3.04
C GLN A 19 5.83 15.21 2.85
N GLU A 20 5.04 14.87 3.87
CA GLU A 20 4.04 13.82 3.85
C GLU A 20 2.67 14.48 3.74
N LYS A 21 1.82 14.01 2.81
CA LYS A 21 0.44 14.48 2.68
C LYS A 21 -0.51 13.30 2.68
N LYS A 22 -1.55 13.37 3.50
CA LYS A 22 -2.66 12.43 3.42
C LYS A 22 -3.50 12.76 2.20
N LEU A 23 -3.61 11.81 1.29
CA LEU A 23 -4.42 11.91 0.08
C LEU A 23 -5.51 10.83 0.10
N PRO A 24 -6.67 11.10 -0.50
CA PRO A 24 -7.59 10.04 -0.89
C PRO A 24 -6.89 8.99 -1.74
N ILE A 25 -7.21 7.73 -1.49
CA ILE A 25 -6.76 6.59 -2.30
C ILE A 25 -7.06 6.76 -3.80
N GLU A 26 -8.13 7.49 -4.13
CA GLU A 26 -8.56 7.77 -5.50
C GLU A 26 -7.62 8.74 -6.24
N LEU A 27 -6.80 9.51 -5.51
CA LEU A 27 -5.84 10.45 -6.09
C LEU A 27 -4.44 9.85 -6.23
N VAL A 28 -4.28 8.56 -5.94
CA VAL A 28 -3.00 7.85 -6.06
C VAL A 28 -2.73 7.50 -7.52
N GLU A 29 -1.58 7.90 -8.03
CA GLU A 29 -1.13 7.64 -9.40
C GLU A 29 0.04 6.66 -9.46
N VAL A 30 0.29 6.08 -10.65
CA VAL A 30 1.46 5.22 -10.86
C VAL A 30 2.74 6.05 -10.72
N GLY A 31 3.70 5.55 -9.94
CA GLY A 31 4.94 6.24 -9.61
C GLY A 31 4.91 6.94 -8.25
N ASP A 32 3.75 7.01 -7.60
CA ASP A 32 3.62 7.62 -6.28
C ASP A 32 4.30 6.81 -5.17
N HIS A 33 4.88 7.53 -4.20
CA HIS A 33 5.57 6.96 -3.06
C HIS A 33 4.68 7.00 -1.81
N LEU A 34 4.13 5.85 -1.43
CA LEU A 34 3.18 5.72 -0.33
C LEU A 34 3.80 5.07 0.89
N LYS A 35 3.53 5.65 2.05
CA LYS A 35 3.83 5.06 3.36
C LYS A 35 2.63 4.27 3.85
N ILE A 36 2.84 2.99 4.15
CA ILE A 36 1.83 2.08 4.68
C ILE A 36 2.18 1.74 6.12
N VAL A 37 1.29 2.08 7.05
CA VAL A 37 1.46 1.83 8.49
C VAL A 37 0.67 0.61 8.96
N PRO A 38 0.95 0.05 10.14
CA PRO A 38 0.29 -1.16 10.62
C PRO A 38 -1.23 -1.01 10.67
N GLY A 39 -1.96 -1.97 10.11
CA GLY A 39 -3.43 -1.97 10.03
C GLY A 39 -4.03 -1.20 8.85
N ASP A 40 -3.23 -0.49 8.05
CA ASP A 40 -3.73 0.17 6.84
C ASP A 40 -4.00 -0.85 5.73
N LYS A 41 -5.01 -0.58 4.91
CA LYS A 41 -5.23 -1.31 3.66
C LYS A 41 -4.29 -0.77 2.59
N ILE A 42 -3.70 -1.67 1.82
CA ILE A 42 -2.84 -1.30 0.71
C ILE A 42 -3.72 -0.68 -0.39
N PRO A 43 -3.43 0.56 -0.80
CA PRO A 43 -4.33 1.31 -1.67
C PRO A 43 -4.29 0.88 -3.14
N ALA A 44 -3.16 0.37 -3.60
CA ALA A 44 -2.88 0.10 -5.00
C ALA A 44 -1.81 -0.99 -5.10
N ASP A 45 -1.67 -1.63 -6.26
CA ASP A 45 -0.55 -2.56 -6.45
C ASP A 45 0.76 -1.78 -6.53
N GLY A 46 1.80 -2.32 -5.95
CA GLY A 46 3.09 -1.65 -5.94
C GLY A 46 4.24 -2.54 -5.52
N THR A 47 5.40 -1.91 -5.38
CA THR A 47 6.63 -2.58 -4.96
C THR A 47 7.22 -1.88 -3.75
N ILE A 48 7.62 -2.65 -2.74
CA ILE A 48 8.22 -2.11 -1.53
C ILE A 48 9.60 -1.56 -1.86
N ILE A 49 9.82 -0.28 -1.56
CA ILE A 49 11.10 0.41 -1.78
C ILE A 49 11.89 0.55 -0.48
N LYS A 50 11.23 0.48 0.68
CA LYS A 50 11.85 0.62 2.01
C LYS A 50 11.00 -0.04 3.09
N GLY A 51 11.67 -0.63 4.09
CA GLY A 51 10.99 -1.31 5.20
C GLY A 51 10.59 -2.74 4.86
N GLU A 52 9.88 -3.35 5.79
CA GLU A 52 9.34 -4.71 5.71
C GLU A 52 8.10 -4.82 6.60
N SER A 53 7.18 -5.69 6.23
CA SER A 53 5.99 -5.98 7.03
C SER A 53 5.38 -7.32 6.66
N SER A 54 4.53 -7.85 7.53
CA SER A 54 3.61 -8.92 7.18
C SER A 54 2.38 -8.33 6.49
N VAL A 55 1.94 -8.90 5.37
CA VAL A 55 0.73 -8.50 4.66
C VAL A 55 -0.27 -9.66 4.71
N ASP A 56 -1.48 -9.35 5.15
CA ASP A 56 -2.61 -10.28 5.14
C ASP A 56 -3.25 -10.27 3.74
N GLU A 57 -2.86 -11.27 2.94
CA GLU A 57 -3.42 -11.52 1.62
C GLU A 57 -4.57 -12.54 1.65
N SER A 58 -5.10 -12.93 2.83
CA SER A 58 -6.17 -13.94 2.95
C SER A 58 -7.40 -13.61 2.12
N MET A 59 -7.72 -12.33 1.99
CA MET A 59 -8.83 -11.81 1.19
C MET A 59 -8.63 -11.96 -0.33
N VAL A 60 -7.39 -12.12 -0.79
CA VAL A 60 -7.02 -12.18 -2.21
C VAL A 60 -6.53 -13.58 -2.61
N THR A 61 -5.60 -14.17 -1.85
CA THR A 61 -4.97 -15.47 -2.14
C THR A 61 -5.64 -16.64 -1.43
N GLY A 62 -6.39 -16.39 -0.34
CA GLY A 62 -6.98 -17.44 0.51
C GLY A 62 -6.00 -18.05 1.51
N GLU A 63 -4.78 -17.51 1.64
CA GLU A 63 -3.82 -17.98 2.63
C GLU A 63 -4.15 -17.44 4.03
N ALA A 64 -4.24 -18.34 5.01
CA ALA A 64 -4.66 -17.99 6.37
C ALA A 64 -3.58 -17.27 7.19
N LEU A 65 -2.32 -17.29 6.75
CA LEU A 65 -1.21 -16.68 7.46
C LEU A 65 -0.69 -15.45 6.70
N PRO A 66 -0.39 -14.34 7.39
CA PRO A 66 0.22 -13.18 6.78
C PRO A 66 1.56 -13.52 6.11
N ILE A 67 1.77 -13.00 4.90
CA ILE A 67 2.99 -13.21 4.12
C ILE A 67 3.99 -12.10 4.46
N LEU A 68 5.24 -12.46 4.77
CA LEU A 68 6.28 -11.47 4.97
C LEU A 68 6.67 -10.84 3.64
N LYS A 69 6.69 -9.51 3.59
CA LYS A 69 7.09 -8.70 2.44
C LYS A 69 8.22 -7.76 2.84
N GLN A 70 9.23 -7.69 2.01
CA GLN A 70 10.41 -6.87 2.21
C GLN A 70 10.71 -6.02 0.97
N LYS A 71 11.72 -5.14 1.07
CA LYS A 71 12.17 -4.33 -0.06
C LYS A 71 12.41 -5.17 -1.32
N GLY A 72 11.78 -4.76 -2.42
CA GLY A 72 11.82 -5.45 -3.71
C GLY A 72 10.61 -6.34 -3.97
N ASP A 73 9.83 -6.69 -2.94
CA ASP A 73 8.64 -7.51 -3.10
C ASP A 73 7.45 -6.68 -3.59
N GLN A 74 6.55 -7.37 -4.29
CA GLN A 74 5.29 -6.81 -4.74
C GLN A 74 4.20 -6.95 -3.69
N VAL A 75 3.41 -5.90 -3.56
CA VAL A 75 2.23 -5.84 -2.72
C VAL A 75 0.99 -5.59 -3.57
N VAL A 76 -0.12 -6.20 -3.17
CA VAL A 76 -1.37 -6.16 -3.92
C VAL A 76 -2.35 -5.21 -3.23
N GLY A 77 -2.98 -4.34 -4.00
CA GLY A 77 -4.03 -3.44 -3.53
C GLY A 77 -5.21 -4.22 -2.95
N GLY A 78 -5.83 -3.68 -1.90
CA GLY A 78 -6.96 -4.31 -1.22
C GLY A 78 -6.59 -5.24 -0.07
N THR A 79 -5.33 -5.67 0.02
CA THR A 79 -4.79 -6.44 1.16
C THR A 79 -4.54 -5.56 2.38
N VAL A 80 -4.36 -6.17 3.56
CA VAL A 80 -4.19 -5.43 4.80
C VAL A 80 -2.76 -5.55 5.29
N ASN A 81 -2.14 -4.42 5.59
CA ASN A 81 -0.84 -4.40 6.23
C ASN A 81 -0.97 -4.85 7.69
N GLY A 82 -0.09 -5.77 8.08
CA GLY A 82 0.02 -6.33 9.42
C GLY A 82 0.71 -5.36 10.38
N VAL A 83 1.86 -5.76 10.91
CA VAL A 83 2.49 -5.06 12.07
C VAL A 83 3.65 -4.14 11.72
N GLY A 84 4.23 -4.26 10.52
CA GLY A 84 5.35 -3.44 10.07
C GLY A 84 4.90 -2.16 9.36
N THR A 85 5.85 -1.25 9.16
CA THR A 85 5.66 -0.05 8.31
C THR A 85 6.59 -0.17 7.13
N PHE A 86 6.08 0.08 5.93
CA PHE A 86 6.89 0.07 4.72
C PHE A 86 6.47 1.19 3.77
N ASP A 87 7.43 1.61 2.94
CA ASP A 87 7.20 2.54 1.86
C ASP A 87 7.14 1.75 0.56
N MET A 88 6.14 2.02 -0.25
CA MET A 88 5.95 1.40 -1.56
C MET A 88 5.89 2.44 -2.66
N VAL A 89 6.32 2.04 -3.86
CA VAL A 89 6.03 2.76 -5.09
C VAL A 89 4.85 2.12 -5.79
N VAL A 90 3.87 2.91 -6.19
CA VAL A 90 2.69 2.44 -6.92
C VAL A 90 3.10 2.03 -8.32
N THR A 91 2.84 0.79 -8.69
CA THR A 91 3.10 0.27 -10.04
C THR A 91 1.82 0.18 -10.86
N ARG A 92 0.66 0.06 -10.21
CA ARG A 92 -0.65 0.10 -10.84
C ARG A 92 -1.67 0.76 -9.91
N SER A 93 -2.25 1.87 -10.34
CA SER A 93 -3.30 2.58 -9.60
C SER A 93 -4.68 1.92 -9.78
N GLY A 94 -5.55 2.12 -8.78
CA GLY A 94 -6.86 1.47 -8.69
C GLY A 94 -7.87 1.80 -9.80
N SER A 95 -7.59 2.83 -10.63
CA SER A 95 -8.40 3.17 -11.81
C SER A 95 -8.46 2.04 -12.84
N ASP A 96 -7.50 1.11 -12.79
CA ASP A 96 -7.36 -0.04 -13.71
C ASP A 96 -7.63 -1.40 -13.04
N THR A 97 -7.89 -1.43 -11.73
CA THR A 97 -8.01 -2.70 -10.98
C THR A 97 -9.46 -3.12 -10.78
N ALA A 98 -9.95 -3.93 -11.72
CA ALA A 98 -10.83 -5.11 -11.56
C ALA A 98 -11.91 -5.19 -10.46
N LEU A 99 -12.53 -4.08 -10.03
CA LEU A 99 -13.74 -4.08 -9.21
C LEU A 99 -14.74 -3.04 -9.76
N SER A 100 -15.35 -3.40 -10.89
CA SER A 100 -16.64 -2.89 -11.35
C SER A 100 -17.73 -3.94 -11.10
#